data_AF-A0A7W9SL52-F1
#
_entry.id   AF-A0A7W9SL52-F1
#
_cell.length_a   1.000
_cell.length_b   1.000
_cell.length_c   1.000
_cell.angle_alpha   90.00
_cell.angle_beta   90.00
_cell.angle_gamma   90.00
#
_symmetry.space_group_name_H-M   'P 1'
#
loop_
_entity.id
_entity.type
_entity.pdbx_description
1 polymer ?
#
loop_
_entity_poly.entity_id
_entity_poly.type
_entity_poly.pdbx_seq_one_letter_code
_entity_poly.pdbx_strand_id
1 'polypeptide(L)'
;MLTIRGNKSGGAFCDGISRRDFLKIGGLAMGGLSLPQILAAEAHAGIRRNQKAVIMVFLPGGPPHHDMFDMKPDAPSDIRGEFKPIKTNVSGIEICEHMPKIAAMMDKFAIIRSLTGMRDEHDSHICMSGYSVAETNQNKAPCLGSVLSRLEGPTEKTIPPFVGLQGKAGHMEWADPGDHGFLGMAHAAMRPSGDLMKDMTLTDVSLDRLSHRKQLLASLDRYRRRVDTLPEIDALNSRAFDILTSSKLVQALDVTKEDKKTRERYGIGRLEPVDDGLPMLNDQFLAARRLVEAGVRCVSIGYGRWDYHGANFTQLKSYLPMLDAAVSSLVQDIHDRGMQDDVSVIVWGEFGRTPKINKDAGRDHWPRANFALLAGGGMKMGQVIGSTNKFGEEPDERPIDIKDVFVTLYNRLGIDIVNTPVPDVTGRPNFLFAGREPIAELI
;
A
#
# COMPACT_ATOMS: atom_id res chain seq x y z
N MET A 1 -29.11 -25.85 -27.32
CA MET A 1 -27.82 -26.44 -27.75
C MET A 1 -27.88 -26.58 -29.27
N LEU A 2 -27.32 -25.62 -30.02
CA LEU A 2 -27.36 -25.63 -31.49
C LEU A 2 -25.96 -26.00 -32.00
N THR A 3 -25.83 -27.12 -32.70
CA THR A 3 -24.53 -27.59 -33.21
C THR A 3 -24.49 -27.48 -34.73
N ILE A 4 -23.73 -26.53 -35.24
CA ILE A 4 -23.47 -26.40 -36.69
C ILE A 4 -22.12 -27.07 -36.99
N ARG A 5 -22.13 -28.11 -37.84
CA ARG A 5 -20.92 -28.81 -38.29
C ARG A 5 -20.36 -28.12 -39.54
N GLY A 6 -19.26 -27.37 -39.37
CA GLY A 6 -18.47 -26.82 -40.47
C GLY A 6 -17.58 -27.87 -41.13
N ASN A 7 -17.49 -27.83 -42.46
CA ASN A 7 -16.73 -28.78 -43.27
C ASN A 7 -15.21 -28.57 -43.10
N LYS A 8 -14.44 -29.67 -43.07
CA LYS A 8 -12.97 -29.65 -42.94
C LYS A 8 -12.34 -29.25 -44.28
N SER A 9 -11.99 -27.98 -44.44
CA SER A 9 -11.02 -27.55 -45.44
C SER A 9 -9.90 -26.76 -44.75
N GLY A 10 -8.68 -27.27 -44.90
CA GLY A 10 -7.48 -26.78 -44.25
C GLY A 10 -7.09 -25.38 -44.72
N GLY A 11 -6.72 -24.56 -43.76
CA GLY A 11 -6.21 -23.21 -43.96
C GLY A 11 -5.92 -22.61 -42.59
N ALA A 12 -4.81 -23.02 -41.99
CA ALA A 12 -4.22 -22.29 -40.87
C ALA A 12 -3.62 -21.00 -41.46
N PHE A 13 -4.01 -19.85 -40.94
CA PHE A 13 -3.30 -18.60 -41.21
C PHE A 13 -2.00 -18.59 -40.38
N CYS A 14 -0.96 -17.90 -40.89
CA CYS A 14 0.41 -17.93 -40.36
C CYS A 14 0.57 -17.33 -38.94
N ASP A 15 -0.51 -16.88 -38.31
CA ASP A 15 -0.57 -16.36 -36.95
C ASP A 15 -1.09 -17.40 -35.93
N GLY A 16 -1.44 -18.62 -36.37
CA GLY A 16 -1.91 -19.69 -35.49
C GLY A 16 -3.32 -19.47 -34.93
N ILE A 17 -4.06 -18.46 -35.40
CA ILE A 17 -5.41 -18.16 -34.93
C ILE A 17 -6.41 -18.91 -35.80
N SER A 18 -7.15 -19.86 -35.21
CA SER A 18 -8.22 -20.53 -35.93
C SER A 18 -9.44 -19.61 -36.04
N ARG A 19 -10.20 -19.69 -37.14
CA ARG A 19 -11.51 -18.98 -37.28
C ARG A 19 -12.47 -19.22 -36.10
N ARG A 20 -12.25 -20.29 -35.33
CA ARG A 20 -13.00 -20.64 -34.12
C ARG A 20 -12.66 -19.76 -32.92
N ASP A 21 -11.43 -19.28 -32.82
CA ASP A 21 -10.98 -18.42 -31.72
C ASP A 21 -11.49 -16.98 -31.91
N PHE A 22 -11.55 -16.52 -33.17
CA PHE A 22 -12.17 -15.25 -33.52
C PHE A 22 -13.68 -15.22 -33.16
N LEU A 23 -14.39 -16.33 -33.39
CA LEU A 23 -15.81 -16.46 -32.99
C LEU A 23 -16.01 -16.58 -31.47
N LYS A 24 -15.05 -17.14 -30.73
CA LYS A 24 -15.10 -17.13 -29.24
C LYS A 24 -14.96 -15.71 -28.68
N ILE A 25 -14.08 -14.90 -29.25
CA ILE A 25 -13.90 -13.50 -28.84
C ILE A 25 -15.11 -12.66 -29.28
N GLY A 26 -15.62 -12.87 -30.50
CA GLY A 26 -16.81 -12.18 -31.00
C GLY A 26 -18.11 -12.51 -30.25
N GLY A 27 -18.23 -13.73 -29.70
CA GLY A 27 -19.38 -14.17 -28.91
C GLY A 27 -19.49 -13.47 -27.55
N LEU A 28 -18.37 -13.07 -26.95
CA LEU A 28 -18.35 -12.33 -25.68
C LEU A 28 -18.78 -10.87 -25.85
N ALA A 29 -18.51 -10.25 -27.01
CA ALA A 29 -18.88 -8.87 -27.29
C ALA A 29 -20.38 -8.65 -27.51
N MET A 30 -21.14 -9.68 -27.89
CA MET A 30 -22.59 -9.58 -28.13
C MET A 30 -23.45 -9.96 -26.90
N GLY A 31 -22.82 -10.29 -25.76
CA GLY A 31 -23.48 -10.88 -24.59
C GLY A 31 -23.48 -10.04 -23.31
N GLY A 32 -23.19 -8.74 -23.37
CA GLY A 32 -23.53 -7.79 -22.31
C GLY A 32 -22.83 -7.97 -20.96
N LEU A 33 -21.73 -8.72 -20.87
CA LEU A 33 -20.96 -8.80 -19.63
C LEU A 33 -20.15 -7.51 -19.44
N SER A 34 -20.52 -6.75 -18.42
CA SER A 34 -19.71 -5.64 -17.93
C SER A 34 -18.38 -6.16 -17.40
N LEU A 35 -17.33 -5.33 -17.43
CA LEU A 35 -16.01 -5.69 -16.89
C LEU A 35 -16.07 -6.27 -15.45
N PRO A 36 -16.91 -5.76 -14.52
CA PRO A 36 -17.12 -6.40 -13.22
C PRO A 36 -17.64 -7.85 -13.29
N GLN A 37 -18.50 -8.17 -14.26
CA GLN A 37 -19.00 -9.53 -14.44
C GLN A 37 -17.96 -10.46 -15.05
N ILE A 38 -17.05 -9.93 -15.89
CA ILE A 38 -15.89 -10.68 -16.39
C ILE A 38 -14.94 -10.98 -15.23
N LEU A 39 -14.62 -10.00 -14.39
CA LEU A 39 -13.76 -10.18 -13.21
C LEU A 39 -14.39 -11.17 -12.19
N ALA A 40 -15.70 -11.07 -11.95
CA ALA A 40 -16.42 -12.02 -11.10
C ALA A 40 -16.45 -13.44 -11.69
N ALA A 41 -16.54 -13.57 -13.02
CA ALA A 41 -16.48 -14.85 -13.71
C ALA A 41 -15.06 -15.43 -13.73
N GLU A 42 -14.02 -14.61 -13.85
CA GLU A 42 -12.61 -15.04 -13.72
C GLU A 42 -12.30 -15.55 -12.31
N ALA A 43 -12.82 -14.85 -11.28
CA ALA A 43 -12.75 -15.29 -9.89
C ALA A 43 -13.51 -16.62 -9.67
N HIS A 44 -14.71 -16.79 -10.25
CA HIS A 44 -15.46 -18.05 -10.20
C HIS A 44 -14.82 -19.19 -11.01
N ALA A 45 -14.11 -18.88 -12.08
CA ALA A 45 -13.41 -19.85 -12.93
C ALA A 45 -12.05 -20.29 -12.36
N GLY A 46 -11.62 -19.72 -11.24
CA GLY A 46 -10.34 -20.04 -10.61
C GLY A 46 -9.12 -19.55 -11.41
N ILE A 47 -9.31 -18.63 -12.35
CA ILE A 47 -8.21 -17.94 -13.04
C ILE A 47 -7.66 -16.90 -12.05
N ARG A 48 -6.86 -17.36 -11.09
CA ARG A 48 -6.17 -16.47 -10.14
C ARG A 48 -4.98 -15.82 -10.85
N ARG A 49 -5.01 -14.49 -10.97
CA ARG A 49 -3.78 -13.73 -11.16
C ARG A 49 -2.97 -13.89 -9.86
N ASN A 50 -1.98 -14.78 -9.89
CA ASN A 50 -1.09 -15.08 -8.77
C ASN A 50 -0.12 -13.91 -8.49
N GLN A 51 -0.65 -12.69 -8.39
CA GLN A 51 0.12 -11.48 -8.23
C GLN A 51 -0.05 -10.97 -6.81
N LYS A 52 0.81 -11.47 -5.93
CA LYS A 52 0.83 -11.07 -4.54
C LYS A 52 1.48 -9.70 -4.38
N ALA A 53 0.92 -8.87 -3.49
CA ALA A 53 1.40 -7.52 -3.26
C ALA A 53 1.18 -7.06 -1.82
N VAL A 54 1.88 -5.98 -1.43
CA VAL A 54 1.70 -5.30 -0.15
C VAL A 54 1.42 -3.82 -0.37
N ILE A 55 0.41 -3.30 0.31
CA ILE A 55 0.15 -1.86 0.45
C ILE A 55 0.49 -1.47 1.88
N MET A 56 1.52 -0.64 2.05
CA MET A 56 2.00 -0.16 3.34
C MET A 56 1.52 1.27 3.58
N VAL A 57 0.67 1.46 4.59
CA VAL A 57 0.13 2.78 4.97
C VAL A 57 0.80 3.22 6.25
N PHE A 58 1.68 4.22 6.11
CA PHE A 58 2.39 4.85 7.20
C PHE A 58 1.64 6.08 7.71
N LEU A 59 1.39 6.10 9.02
CA LEU A 59 0.80 7.19 9.77
C LEU A 59 1.93 7.89 10.54
N PRO A 60 2.60 8.90 9.95
CA PRO A 60 3.80 9.49 10.54
C PRO A 60 3.51 10.24 11.82
N GLY A 61 4.43 10.17 12.77
CA GLY A 61 4.31 10.85 14.05
C GLY A 61 3.49 10.05 15.05
N GLY A 62 3.58 8.72 15.05
CA GLY A 62 3.06 7.87 16.11
C GLY A 62 1.55 8.01 16.38
N PRO A 63 0.69 7.30 15.62
CA PRO A 63 -0.76 7.38 15.79
C PRO A 63 -1.18 6.94 17.22
N PRO A 64 -2.13 7.64 17.86
CA PRO A 64 -2.51 7.36 19.25
C PRO A 64 -3.34 6.08 19.35
N HIS A 65 -2.64 4.95 19.56
CA HIS A 65 -3.25 3.63 19.69
C HIS A 65 -4.41 3.57 20.69
N HIS A 66 -4.30 4.25 21.85
CA HIS A 66 -5.38 4.37 22.85
C HIS A 66 -6.66 4.99 22.32
N ASP A 67 -6.56 5.95 21.40
CA ASP A 67 -7.71 6.70 20.90
C ASP A 67 -8.23 6.11 19.57
N MET A 68 -7.64 5.00 19.11
CA MET A 68 -7.96 4.36 17.83
C MET A 68 -8.41 2.92 18.03
N PHE A 69 -7.50 2.05 18.48
CA PHE A 69 -7.69 0.60 18.44
C PHE A 69 -7.54 -0.07 19.80
N ASP A 70 -6.91 0.54 20.79
CA ASP A 70 -6.67 -0.02 22.13
C ASP A 70 -7.29 0.86 23.22
N MET A 71 -8.59 1.12 23.08
CA MET A 71 -9.32 1.98 23.99
C MET A 71 -9.37 1.37 25.39
N LYS A 72 -9.09 2.18 26.42
CA LYS A 72 -9.12 1.78 27.82
C LYS A 72 -10.32 2.40 28.56
N PRO A 73 -11.58 2.07 28.20
CA PRO A 73 -12.76 2.79 28.68
C PRO A 73 -12.93 2.78 30.21
N ASP A 74 -12.38 1.77 30.88
CA ASP A 74 -12.43 1.62 32.34
C ASP A 74 -11.27 2.30 33.08
N ALA A 75 -10.28 2.84 32.35
CA ALA A 75 -9.19 3.59 32.94
C ALA A 75 -9.65 4.99 33.45
N PRO A 76 -8.88 5.63 34.35
CA PRO A 76 -9.10 7.02 34.73
C PRO A 76 -9.28 7.97 33.54
N SER A 77 -10.02 9.07 33.74
CA SER A 77 -10.37 10.02 32.67
C SER A 77 -9.17 10.65 31.97
N ASP A 78 -8.05 10.82 32.68
CA ASP A 78 -6.78 11.32 32.16
C ASP A 78 -5.98 10.27 31.37
N ILE A 79 -6.47 9.02 31.30
CA ILE A 79 -5.92 7.94 30.46
C ILE A 79 -6.87 7.62 29.30
N ARG A 80 -8.14 7.31 29.59
CA ARG A 80 -9.09 6.81 28.59
C ARG A 80 -9.51 7.85 27.53
N GLY A 81 -9.34 9.15 27.82
CA GLY A 81 -9.72 10.22 26.91
C GLY A 81 -11.23 10.49 26.82
N GLU A 82 -11.61 11.31 25.84
CA GLU A 82 -13.00 11.72 25.62
C GLU A 82 -13.78 10.81 24.66
N PHE A 83 -13.08 10.02 23.83
CA PHE A 83 -13.71 9.15 22.85
C PHE A 83 -14.29 7.89 23.48
N LYS A 84 -15.36 7.36 22.86
CA LYS A 84 -16.04 6.16 23.31
C LYS A 84 -15.79 4.97 22.39
N PRO A 85 -15.75 3.74 22.94
CA PRO A 85 -15.75 2.54 22.13
C PRO A 85 -17.08 2.40 21.38
N ILE A 86 -17.00 1.93 20.14
CA ILE A 86 -18.13 1.42 19.36
C ILE A 86 -17.94 -0.08 19.10
N LYS A 87 -19.03 -0.83 19.17
CA LYS A 87 -19.04 -2.26 18.80
C LYS A 87 -18.79 -2.43 17.32
N THR A 88 -18.00 -3.43 16.98
CA THR A 88 -17.78 -3.85 15.60
C THR A 88 -18.73 -4.97 15.19
N ASN A 89 -18.70 -5.38 13.92
CA ASN A 89 -19.43 -6.56 13.45
C ASN A 89 -18.83 -7.90 13.95
N VAL A 90 -17.69 -7.87 14.65
CA VAL A 90 -17.11 -9.01 15.35
C VAL A 90 -17.36 -8.88 16.85
N SER A 91 -18.02 -9.88 17.42
CA SER A 91 -18.36 -9.89 18.85
C SER A 91 -17.11 -9.79 19.72
N GLY A 92 -17.15 -8.94 20.75
CA GLY A 92 -16.04 -8.74 21.68
C GLY A 92 -14.95 -7.77 21.19
N ILE A 93 -15.03 -7.28 19.95
CA ILE A 93 -14.10 -6.26 19.43
C ILE A 93 -14.82 -4.90 19.42
N GLU A 94 -14.20 -3.93 20.09
CA GLU A 94 -14.59 -2.52 20.08
C GLU A 94 -13.39 -1.64 19.67
N ILE A 95 -13.68 -0.57 18.93
CA ILE A 95 -12.70 0.43 18.46
C ILE A 95 -13.27 1.85 18.63
N CYS A 96 -12.53 2.90 18.25
CA CYS A 96 -13.00 4.28 18.36
C CYS A 96 -14.29 4.54 17.56
N GLU A 97 -15.26 5.24 18.18
CA GLU A 97 -16.52 5.66 17.56
C GLU A 97 -16.35 6.53 16.30
N HIS A 98 -15.17 7.15 16.11
CA HIS A 98 -14.85 7.93 14.92
C HIS A 98 -14.38 7.10 13.72
N MET A 99 -14.34 5.76 13.84
CA MET A 99 -14.03 4.84 12.74
C MET A 99 -15.18 3.83 12.46
N PRO A 100 -16.40 4.31 12.20
CA PRO A 100 -17.57 3.45 12.06
C PRO A 100 -17.53 2.54 10.84
N LYS A 101 -16.84 2.91 9.75
CA LYS A 101 -16.78 2.07 8.54
C LYS A 101 -15.87 0.86 8.75
N ILE A 102 -14.71 1.05 9.39
CA ILE A 102 -13.85 -0.06 9.82
C ILE A 102 -14.60 -0.95 10.80
N ALA A 103 -15.30 -0.37 11.79
CA ALA A 103 -16.09 -1.13 12.76
C ALA A 103 -17.16 -2.01 12.08
N ALA A 104 -17.80 -1.52 11.01
CA ALA A 104 -18.83 -2.25 10.28
C ALA A 104 -18.30 -3.44 9.45
N MET A 105 -16.99 -3.53 9.22
CA MET A 105 -16.33 -4.61 8.46
C MET A 105 -15.07 -5.14 9.16
N MET A 106 -15.06 -5.15 10.49
CA MET A 106 -13.95 -5.61 11.32
C MET A 106 -13.61 -7.09 11.07
N ASP A 107 -14.56 -7.88 10.58
CA ASP A 107 -14.33 -9.26 10.10
C ASP A 107 -13.31 -9.36 8.95
N LYS A 108 -12.99 -8.25 8.29
CA LYS A 108 -11.98 -8.15 7.22
C LYS A 108 -10.63 -7.63 7.70
N PHE A 109 -10.50 -7.35 8.98
CA PHE A 109 -9.29 -6.81 9.59
C PHE A 109 -8.78 -7.68 10.73
N ALA A 110 -7.48 -7.61 11.01
CA ALA A 110 -6.88 -8.07 12.23
C ALA A 110 -6.13 -6.92 12.89
N ILE A 111 -6.29 -6.76 14.21
CA ILE A 111 -5.58 -5.72 14.98
C ILE A 111 -4.54 -6.40 15.85
N ILE A 112 -3.29 -5.99 15.74
CA ILE A 112 -2.27 -6.27 16.75
C ILE A 112 -2.29 -5.11 17.74
N ARG A 113 -2.61 -5.35 19.02
CA ARG A 113 -2.59 -4.30 20.07
C ARG A 113 -1.31 -4.30 20.91
N SER A 114 -0.52 -5.35 20.80
CA SER A 114 0.67 -5.61 21.60
C SER A 114 1.98 -5.42 20.81
N LEU A 115 1.99 -4.51 19.83
CA LEU A 115 3.14 -4.30 18.97
C LEU A 115 4.32 -3.72 19.77
N THR A 116 5.52 -4.23 19.50
CA THR A 116 6.79 -3.89 20.15
C THR A 116 7.93 -3.73 19.14
N GLY A 117 9.10 -3.33 19.62
CA GLY A 117 10.31 -3.15 18.80
C GLY A 117 10.51 -1.72 18.31
N MET A 118 9.53 -0.83 18.55
CA MET A 118 9.58 0.57 18.14
C MET A 118 10.66 1.39 18.84
N ARG A 119 11.02 2.52 18.21
CA ARG A 119 11.95 3.52 18.70
C ARG A 119 11.39 4.91 18.45
N ASP A 120 11.69 5.83 19.34
CA ASP A 120 11.33 7.24 19.21
C ASP A 120 12.33 7.95 18.26
N GLU A 121 12.18 7.68 16.96
CA GLU A 121 13.09 8.14 15.89
C GLU A 121 12.42 9.11 14.90
N HIS A 122 11.09 9.26 14.92
CA HIS A 122 10.32 10.11 13.98
C HIS A 122 10.68 9.86 12.50
N ASP A 123 10.74 8.59 12.14
CA ASP A 123 11.20 8.13 10.83
C ASP A 123 10.29 7.02 10.31
N SER A 124 10.03 7.02 9.00
CA SER A 124 9.26 5.97 8.33
C SER A 124 9.99 4.62 8.29
N HIS A 125 11.31 4.61 8.47
CA HIS A 125 12.18 3.49 8.15
C HIS A 125 11.76 2.19 8.84
N ILE A 126 11.45 2.24 10.13
CA ILE A 126 11.03 1.05 10.88
C ILE A 126 9.71 0.47 10.37
N CYS A 127 8.81 1.31 9.89
CA CYS A 127 7.56 0.91 9.26
C CYS A 127 7.75 0.43 7.81
N MET A 128 8.90 0.67 7.18
CA MET A 128 9.18 0.21 5.81
C MET A 128 10.11 -1.01 5.77
N SER A 129 10.95 -1.22 6.79
CA SER A 129 11.97 -2.28 6.82
C SER A 129 11.92 -3.18 8.06
N GLY A 130 11.30 -2.75 9.16
CA GLY A 130 11.32 -3.47 10.43
C GLY A 130 12.61 -3.26 11.24
N TYR A 131 13.49 -2.37 10.79
CA TYR A 131 14.74 -2.01 11.47
C TYR A 131 14.67 -0.56 11.93
N SER A 132 15.23 -0.27 13.10
CA SER A 132 15.37 1.13 13.55
C SER A 132 16.43 1.87 12.73
N VAL A 133 16.43 3.21 12.76
CA VAL A 133 17.44 4.05 12.10
C VAL A 133 18.86 3.65 12.51
N ALA A 134 19.07 3.35 13.79
CA ALA A 134 20.36 2.86 14.28
C ALA A 134 20.76 1.52 13.63
N GLU A 135 19.85 0.55 13.55
CA GLU A 135 20.09 -0.74 12.91
C GLU A 135 20.36 -0.59 11.41
N THR A 136 19.61 0.28 10.73
CA THR A 136 19.76 0.55 9.30
C THR A 136 21.07 1.25 9.00
N ASN A 137 21.49 2.20 9.83
CA ASN A 137 22.79 2.84 9.63
C ASN A 137 23.96 1.86 9.74
N GLN A 138 23.83 0.85 10.60
CA GLN A 138 24.84 -0.20 10.78
C GLN A 138 24.79 -1.25 9.67
N ASN A 139 23.60 -1.76 9.35
CA ASN A 139 23.44 -2.95 8.50
C ASN A 139 23.04 -2.63 7.06
N LYS A 140 22.71 -1.35 6.77
CA LYS A 140 22.12 -0.90 5.50
C LYS A 140 20.94 -1.78 5.09
N ALA A 141 20.07 -2.07 6.05
CA ALA A 141 18.93 -2.94 5.85
C ALA A 141 17.93 -2.33 4.83
N PRO A 142 17.54 -3.07 3.78
CA PRO A 142 16.59 -2.59 2.79
C PRO A 142 15.15 -2.61 3.30
N CYS A 143 14.31 -1.71 2.78
CA CYS A 143 12.87 -1.80 2.97
C CYS A 143 12.24 -2.97 2.20
N LEU A 144 11.02 -3.37 2.59
CA LEU A 144 10.29 -4.49 1.99
C LEU A 144 10.12 -4.32 0.48
N GLY A 145 9.76 -3.12 0.02
CA GLY A 145 9.59 -2.85 -1.41
C GLY A 145 10.86 -3.08 -2.22
N SER A 146 12.02 -2.71 -1.69
CA SER A 146 13.31 -2.95 -2.35
C SER A 146 13.70 -4.43 -2.34
N VAL A 147 13.41 -5.17 -1.28
CA VAL A 147 13.62 -6.63 -1.25
C VAL A 147 12.76 -7.32 -2.31
N LEU A 148 11.49 -6.93 -2.48
CA LEU A 148 10.65 -7.48 -3.55
C LEU A 148 11.16 -7.10 -4.94
N SER A 149 11.64 -5.87 -5.11
CA SER A 149 12.31 -5.47 -6.36
C SER A 149 13.51 -6.37 -6.67
N ARG A 150 14.29 -6.78 -5.66
CA ARG A 150 15.48 -7.62 -5.81
C ARG A 150 15.17 -9.09 -6.09
N LEU A 151 14.26 -9.69 -5.33
CA LEU A 151 13.98 -11.12 -5.37
C LEU A 151 13.02 -11.48 -6.50
N GLU A 152 12.01 -10.65 -6.71
CA GLU A 152 10.85 -10.96 -7.54
C GLU A 152 10.78 -10.12 -8.82
N GLY A 153 11.48 -8.98 -8.85
CA GLY A 153 11.54 -8.10 -10.02
C GLY A 153 10.16 -7.59 -10.47
N PRO A 154 10.08 -6.98 -11.66
CA PRO A 154 8.83 -6.45 -12.18
C PRO A 154 7.94 -7.58 -12.71
N THR A 155 6.63 -7.44 -12.52
CA THR A 155 5.62 -8.37 -13.08
C THR A 155 5.49 -8.23 -14.59
N GLU A 156 5.71 -7.01 -15.10
CA GLU A 156 5.79 -6.67 -16.52
C GLU A 156 6.90 -5.63 -16.72
N LYS A 157 7.59 -5.66 -17.87
CA LYS A 157 8.77 -4.81 -18.14
C LYS A 157 8.58 -3.33 -17.81
N THR A 158 7.37 -2.80 -17.98
CA THR A 158 7.04 -1.38 -17.85
C THR A 158 6.34 -1.03 -16.52
N ILE A 159 6.21 -2.00 -15.60
CA ILE A 159 5.62 -1.79 -14.28
C ILE A 159 6.71 -1.92 -13.23
N PRO A 160 6.99 -0.86 -12.44
CA PRO A 160 7.98 -0.93 -11.37
C PRO A 160 7.51 -1.92 -10.28
N PRO A 161 8.42 -2.69 -9.66
CA PRO A 161 8.05 -3.58 -8.55
C PRO A 161 7.60 -2.81 -7.31
N PHE A 162 8.14 -1.61 -7.11
CA PHE A 162 7.94 -0.81 -5.91
C PHE A 162 7.65 0.66 -6.26
N VAL A 163 6.53 1.18 -5.74
CA VAL A 163 6.11 2.57 -5.90
C VAL A 163 5.90 3.22 -4.54
N GLY A 164 6.51 4.39 -4.35
CA GLY A 164 6.31 5.24 -3.18
C GLY A 164 5.38 6.40 -3.51
N LEU A 165 4.21 6.45 -2.87
CA LEU A 165 3.22 7.52 -3.03
C LEU A 165 3.34 8.62 -1.97
N GLN A 166 4.29 8.51 -1.03
CA GLN A 166 4.58 9.55 -0.04
C GLN A 166 4.75 10.92 -0.72
N GLY A 167 3.93 11.87 -0.30
CA GLY A 167 4.01 13.27 -0.71
C GLY A 167 5.23 13.98 -0.14
N LYS A 168 5.30 15.29 -0.34
CA LYS A 168 6.29 16.13 0.35
C LYS A 168 5.80 16.40 1.78
N ALA A 169 6.71 16.30 2.74
CA ALA A 169 6.52 16.70 4.13
C ALA A 169 7.56 17.78 4.48
N GLY A 170 7.26 18.59 5.50
CA GLY A 170 8.24 19.49 6.10
C GLY A 170 9.33 18.70 6.84
N HIS A 171 8.93 17.61 7.50
CA HIS A 171 9.83 16.61 8.09
C HIS A 171 10.14 15.52 7.05
N MET A 172 11.37 15.52 6.52
CA MET A 172 11.69 14.79 5.29
C MET A 172 11.69 13.26 5.47
N GLU A 173 12.00 12.79 6.67
CA GLU A 173 12.08 11.39 7.06
C GLU A 173 10.70 10.70 6.99
N TRP A 174 9.62 11.47 7.19
CA TRP A 174 8.25 10.99 6.98
C TRP A 174 7.89 10.84 5.49
N ALA A 175 8.55 11.59 4.62
CA ALA A 175 8.35 11.52 3.17
C ALA A 175 9.20 10.45 2.48
N ASP A 176 10.01 9.67 3.23
CA ASP A 176 10.80 8.58 2.67
C ASP A 176 9.90 7.34 2.43
N PRO A 177 9.86 6.79 1.20
CA PRO A 177 9.20 5.50 0.95
C PRO A 177 9.94 4.28 1.51
N GLY A 178 11.19 4.46 1.99
CA GLY A 178 12.04 3.41 2.54
C GLY A 178 13.35 3.28 1.76
N ASP A 179 14.45 3.16 2.50
CA ASP A 179 15.79 3.03 1.93
C ASP A 179 15.97 1.69 1.20
N HIS A 180 16.68 1.72 0.06
CA HIS A 180 17.06 0.52 -0.69
C HIS A 180 18.20 -0.25 -0.01
N GLY A 181 18.90 0.35 0.95
CA GLY A 181 19.96 -0.28 1.71
C GLY A 181 21.07 -0.84 0.82
N PHE A 182 21.60 -2.01 1.19
CA PHE A 182 22.66 -2.71 0.45
C PHE A 182 22.24 -3.22 -0.94
N LEU A 183 20.97 -3.08 -1.34
CA LEU A 183 20.48 -3.51 -2.66
C LEU A 183 20.81 -2.50 -3.77
N GLY A 184 21.07 -1.24 -3.40
CA GLY A 184 21.42 -0.17 -4.33
C GLY A 184 20.22 0.47 -5.05
N MET A 185 20.50 1.61 -5.68
CA MET A 185 19.50 2.50 -6.28
C MET A 185 18.58 1.85 -7.33
N ALA A 186 19.02 0.78 -8.00
CA ALA A 186 18.21 0.04 -8.97
C ALA A 186 16.95 -0.59 -8.35
N HIS A 187 16.93 -0.77 -7.02
CA HIS A 187 15.82 -1.34 -6.27
C HIS A 187 15.09 -0.30 -5.39
N ALA A 188 15.42 0.99 -5.52
CA ALA A 188 14.73 2.07 -4.83
C ALA A 188 13.27 2.21 -5.32
N ALA A 189 12.42 2.84 -4.49
CA ALA A 189 11.05 3.15 -4.85
C ALA A 189 10.99 4.07 -6.07
N MET A 190 10.12 3.75 -7.05
CA MET A 190 9.72 4.74 -8.03
C MET A 190 8.78 5.75 -7.36
N ARG A 191 9.10 7.05 -7.43
CA ARG A 191 8.26 8.12 -6.86
C ARG A 191 7.58 8.90 -7.98
N PRO A 192 6.25 8.81 -8.13
CA PRO A 192 5.50 9.55 -9.14
C PRO A 192 5.34 11.03 -8.82
N SER A 193 6.02 11.60 -7.83
CA SER A 193 5.80 12.99 -7.36
C SER A 193 7.09 13.80 -7.14
N GLY A 194 8.23 13.33 -7.66
CA GLY A 194 9.51 14.06 -7.68
C GLY A 194 9.67 14.99 -8.89
N ASP A 195 10.88 15.56 -9.07
CA ASP A 195 11.25 16.35 -10.26
C ASP A 195 10.98 15.60 -11.58
N LEU A 196 10.94 14.27 -11.53
CA LEU A 196 10.52 13.38 -12.61
C LEU A 196 9.11 13.67 -13.16
N MET A 197 8.17 14.14 -12.33
CA MET A 197 6.87 14.63 -12.81
C MET A 197 6.88 16.09 -13.23
N LYS A 198 7.74 16.94 -12.64
CA LYS A 198 7.91 18.33 -13.09
C LYS A 198 8.46 18.37 -14.52
N ASP A 199 9.34 17.43 -14.86
CA ASP A 199 9.78 17.20 -16.24
C ASP A 199 8.66 16.64 -17.14
N MET A 200 7.61 16.04 -16.55
CA MET A 200 6.40 15.61 -17.27
C MET A 200 5.33 16.70 -17.38
N THR A 201 5.32 17.68 -16.48
CA THR A 201 4.38 18.81 -16.44
C THR A 201 5.08 20.13 -16.71
N LEU A 202 5.54 20.32 -17.95
CA LEU A 202 5.72 21.67 -18.50
C LEU A 202 4.34 22.34 -18.57
N THR A 203 3.96 22.99 -17.47
CA THR A 203 2.68 23.68 -17.33
C THR A 203 2.93 25.16 -17.57
N ASP A 204 2.59 25.64 -18.76
CA ASP A 204 1.80 26.86 -18.90
C ASP A 204 1.30 27.03 -20.33
N VAL A 205 0.13 26.47 -20.69
CA VAL A 205 -0.54 26.87 -21.93
C VAL A 205 -2.05 26.72 -21.83
N SER A 206 -2.74 27.82 -22.14
CA SER A 206 -4.18 28.00 -22.25
C SER A 206 -4.86 27.09 -23.28
N LEU A 207 -6.20 27.08 -23.24
CA LEU A 207 -7.16 26.22 -23.96
C LEU A 207 -7.04 26.15 -25.49
N ASP A 208 -6.16 26.91 -26.13
CA ASP A 208 -6.06 27.01 -27.59
C ASP A 208 -5.22 25.90 -28.26
N ARG A 209 -4.76 24.89 -27.50
CA ARG A 209 -3.83 23.86 -27.98
C ARG A 209 -4.26 22.40 -27.81
N LEU A 210 -5.55 22.10 -27.92
CA LEU A 210 -6.02 20.73 -28.20
C LEU A 210 -5.40 20.12 -29.48
N SER A 211 -4.93 20.97 -30.40
CA SER A 211 -4.17 20.62 -31.60
C SER A 211 -2.74 20.11 -31.32
N HIS A 212 -2.16 20.43 -30.16
CA HIS A 212 -0.78 20.07 -29.81
C HIS A 212 -0.64 18.71 -29.11
N ARG A 213 -1.72 18.12 -28.58
CA ARG A 213 -1.67 16.75 -28.00
C ARG A 213 -1.27 15.70 -29.04
N LYS A 214 -1.71 15.84 -30.30
CA LYS A 214 -1.27 14.99 -31.41
C LYS A 214 0.19 15.24 -31.81
N GLN A 215 0.66 16.48 -31.73
CA GLN A 215 2.06 16.82 -32.03
C GLN A 215 3.02 16.40 -30.92
N LEU A 216 2.56 16.39 -29.66
CA LEU A 216 3.33 15.96 -28.48
C LEU A 216 3.44 14.43 -28.41
N LEU A 217 2.35 13.71 -28.69
CA LEU A 217 2.39 12.26 -28.93
C LEU A 217 3.32 11.93 -30.11
N ALA A 218 3.23 12.70 -31.21
CA ALA A 218 4.12 12.52 -32.35
C ALA A 218 5.58 12.92 -32.05
N SER A 219 5.86 13.83 -31.10
CA SER A 219 7.23 14.17 -30.69
C SER A 219 7.81 13.12 -29.74
N LEU A 220 7.00 12.54 -28.85
CA LEU A 220 7.39 11.38 -28.04
C LEU A 220 7.69 10.17 -28.94
N ASP A 221 6.87 9.93 -29.97
CA ASP A 221 7.10 8.86 -30.96
C ASP A 221 8.35 9.10 -31.84
N ARG A 222 8.69 10.36 -32.13
CA ARG A 222 9.92 10.72 -32.87
C ARG A 222 11.16 10.63 -31.98
N TYR A 223 11.04 10.94 -30.69
CA TYR A 223 12.15 10.86 -29.75
C TYR A 223 12.44 9.40 -29.36
N ARG A 224 11.42 8.58 -29.16
CA ARG A 224 11.53 7.12 -28.98
C ARG A 224 12.33 6.46 -30.12
N ARG A 225 12.00 6.80 -31.37
CA ARG A 225 12.73 6.34 -32.56
C ARG A 225 14.17 6.83 -32.66
N ARG A 226 14.52 7.93 -31.97
CA ARG A 226 15.87 8.51 -31.93
C ARG A 226 16.73 7.88 -30.83
N VAL A 227 16.10 7.47 -29.72
CA VAL A 227 16.74 6.67 -28.65
C VAL A 227 17.07 5.26 -29.15
N ASP A 228 16.21 4.65 -29.97
CA ASP A 228 16.47 3.34 -30.60
C ASP A 228 17.71 3.34 -31.54
N THR A 229 18.23 4.51 -31.94
CA THR A 229 19.38 4.66 -32.84
C THR A 229 20.69 5.06 -32.16
N LEU A 230 20.71 5.26 -30.84
CA LEU A 230 21.92 5.63 -30.10
C LEU A 230 22.45 4.42 -29.31
N PRO A 231 23.63 3.87 -29.67
CA PRO A 231 24.33 2.93 -28.81
C PRO A 231 24.89 3.71 -27.61
N GLU A 232 24.66 3.23 -26.38
CA GLU A 232 25.13 3.80 -25.09
C GLU A 232 24.27 4.89 -24.41
N ILE A 233 22.94 4.80 -24.47
CA ILE A 233 22.12 5.33 -23.37
C ILE A 233 21.88 4.19 -22.37
N ASP A 234 22.49 4.31 -21.18
CA ASP A 234 22.47 3.35 -20.07
C ASP A 234 21.12 2.63 -19.91
N ALA A 235 21.17 1.32 -19.67
CA ALA A 235 20.00 0.46 -19.47
C ALA A 235 19.05 0.94 -18.34
N LEU A 236 19.55 1.76 -17.41
CA LEU A 236 18.77 2.44 -16.37
C LEU A 236 17.90 3.58 -16.93
N ASN A 237 18.45 4.39 -17.84
CA ASN A 237 17.74 5.50 -18.48
C ASN A 237 16.68 5.00 -19.46
N SER A 238 16.96 3.93 -20.22
CA SER A 238 15.97 3.32 -21.11
C SER A 238 14.83 2.63 -20.36
N ARG A 239 15.10 1.98 -19.22
CA ARG A 239 14.05 1.43 -18.34
C ARG A 239 13.19 2.52 -17.72
N ALA A 240 13.79 3.59 -17.20
CA ALA A 240 13.05 4.72 -16.65
C ALA A 240 12.12 5.31 -17.73
N PHE A 241 12.61 5.47 -18.96
CA PHE A 241 11.80 5.97 -20.07
C PHE A 241 10.67 5.02 -20.49
N ASP A 242 10.92 3.71 -20.61
CA ASP A 242 9.90 2.70 -20.94
C ASP A 242 8.79 2.64 -19.87
N ILE A 243 9.16 2.81 -18.58
CA ILE A 243 8.22 2.85 -17.46
C ILE A 243 7.40 4.16 -17.50
N LEU A 244 8.05 5.31 -17.71
CA LEU A 244 7.40 6.61 -17.73
C LEU A 244 6.49 6.81 -18.96
N THR A 245 6.77 6.12 -20.06
CA THR A 245 5.93 6.12 -21.27
C THR A 245 4.90 4.98 -21.29
N SER A 246 4.88 4.14 -20.26
CA SER A 246 3.94 3.03 -20.12
C SER A 246 2.52 3.55 -19.96
N SER A 247 1.66 3.24 -20.93
CA SER A 247 0.25 3.55 -20.84
C SER A 247 -0.41 2.89 -19.63
N LYS A 248 0.06 1.72 -19.20
CA LYS A 248 -0.52 0.96 -18.08
C LYS A 248 -0.24 1.62 -16.73
N LEU A 249 1.02 2.03 -16.46
CA LEU A 249 1.38 2.69 -15.21
C LEU A 249 0.71 4.06 -15.08
N VAL A 250 0.74 4.86 -16.14
CA VAL A 250 0.07 6.18 -16.18
C VAL A 250 -1.43 6.03 -15.98
N GLN A 251 -2.05 5.01 -16.58
CA GLN A 251 -3.45 4.70 -16.36
C GLN A 251 -3.72 4.28 -14.92
N ALA A 252 -2.83 3.52 -14.28
CA ALA A 252 -3.00 3.10 -12.89
C ALA A 252 -2.99 4.31 -11.94
N LEU A 253 -2.07 5.25 -12.14
CA LEU A 253 -1.96 6.50 -11.36
C LEU A 253 -3.13 7.48 -11.61
N ASP A 254 -3.75 7.42 -12.78
CA ASP A 254 -4.90 8.25 -13.12
C ASP A 254 -6.20 7.72 -12.49
N VAL A 255 -6.43 8.13 -11.24
CA VAL A 255 -7.65 7.80 -10.47
C VAL A 255 -8.93 8.34 -11.12
N THR A 256 -8.86 9.31 -12.04
CA THR A 256 -10.04 9.86 -12.72
C THR A 256 -10.70 8.86 -13.66
N LYS A 257 -10.02 7.76 -13.98
CA LYS A 257 -10.55 6.63 -14.76
C LYS A 257 -11.44 5.69 -13.95
N GLU A 258 -11.54 5.86 -12.64
CA GLU A 258 -12.50 5.14 -11.80
C GLU A 258 -13.90 5.75 -11.91
N ASP A 259 -14.91 4.94 -11.66
CA ASP A 259 -16.26 5.45 -11.59
C ASP A 259 -16.42 6.46 -10.43
N LYS A 260 -17.29 7.44 -10.64
CA LYS A 260 -17.48 8.54 -9.68
C LYS A 260 -17.88 8.05 -8.28
N LYS A 261 -18.70 7.00 -8.21
CA LYS A 261 -19.20 6.44 -6.95
C LYS A 261 -18.06 5.79 -6.15
N THR A 262 -17.13 5.13 -6.83
CA THR A 262 -15.90 4.61 -6.19
C THR A 262 -15.06 5.73 -5.63
N ARG A 263 -14.77 6.78 -6.40
CA ARG A 263 -14.01 7.94 -5.89
C ARG A 263 -14.70 8.62 -4.71
N GLU A 264 -16.02 8.81 -4.78
CA GLU A 264 -16.82 9.40 -3.69
C GLU A 264 -16.77 8.56 -2.39
N ARG A 265 -16.68 7.22 -2.49
CA ARG A 265 -16.58 6.32 -1.33
C ARG A 265 -15.29 6.52 -0.54
N TYR A 266 -14.15 6.63 -1.25
CA TYR A 266 -12.85 6.97 -0.64
C TYR A 266 -12.88 8.36 -0.02
N GLY A 267 -13.59 9.31 -0.65
CA GLY A 267 -13.56 10.72 -0.28
C GLY A 267 -12.31 11.43 -0.82
N ILE A 268 -12.25 12.74 -0.64
CA ILE A 268 -11.16 13.57 -1.18
C ILE A 268 -9.98 13.63 -0.19
N GLY A 269 -10.28 13.62 1.10
CA GLY A 269 -9.29 13.87 2.15
C GLY A 269 -8.92 15.35 2.26
N ARG A 270 -7.68 15.64 2.65
CA ARG A 270 -7.14 17.00 2.79
C ARG A 270 -5.92 17.19 1.88
N LEU A 271 -6.04 18.12 0.93
CA LEU A 271 -5.02 18.37 -0.09
C LEU A 271 -3.75 19.02 0.46
N GLU A 272 -3.92 20.01 1.33
CA GLU A 272 -2.79 20.71 1.94
C GLU A 272 -2.15 19.87 3.05
N PRO A 273 -0.82 19.78 3.09
CA PRO A 273 -0.10 19.27 4.25
C PRO A 273 -0.57 19.96 5.54
N VAL A 274 -0.55 19.20 6.64
CA VAL A 274 -0.84 19.76 7.96
C VAL A 274 0.48 19.92 8.69
N ASP A 275 0.81 21.16 9.02
CA ASP A 275 2.08 21.55 9.62
C ASP A 275 3.27 21.05 8.79
N ASP A 276 4.18 20.29 9.40
CA ASP A 276 5.32 19.62 8.76
C ASP A 276 5.00 18.21 8.22
N GLY A 277 3.73 17.82 8.28
CA GLY A 277 3.22 16.51 7.89
C GLY A 277 3.10 16.23 6.40
N LEU A 278 2.60 15.03 6.09
CA LEU A 278 2.15 14.67 4.74
C LEU A 278 0.71 15.13 4.51
N PRO A 279 0.30 15.35 3.26
CA PRO A 279 -1.12 15.55 2.94
C PRO A 279 -1.91 14.27 3.22
N MET A 280 -3.23 14.41 3.45
CA MET A 280 -4.14 13.27 3.65
C MET A 280 -4.93 13.03 2.37
N LEU A 281 -4.26 12.54 1.33
CA LEU A 281 -4.87 12.34 0.01
C LEU A 281 -5.52 10.97 -0.07
N ASN A 282 -6.84 10.89 0.05
CA ASN A 282 -7.56 9.61 -0.04
C ASN A 282 -7.43 8.96 -1.44
N ASP A 283 -7.21 9.78 -2.48
CA ASP A 283 -6.89 9.32 -3.84
C ASP A 283 -5.59 8.48 -3.87
N GLN A 284 -4.66 8.60 -2.92
CA GLN A 284 -3.47 7.73 -2.84
C GLN A 284 -3.84 6.27 -2.55
N PHE A 285 -4.87 6.02 -1.74
CA PHE A 285 -5.33 4.65 -1.45
C PHE A 285 -5.95 4.02 -2.69
N LEU A 286 -6.74 4.80 -3.44
CA LEU A 286 -7.32 4.37 -4.72
C LEU A 286 -6.23 4.12 -5.77
N ALA A 287 -5.25 5.02 -5.86
CA ALA A 287 -4.08 4.85 -6.73
C ALA A 287 -3.29 3.59 -6.35
N ALA A 288 -3.07 3.33 -5.07
CA ALA A 288 -2.38 2.13 -4.60
C ALA A 288 -3.09 0.84 -5.03
N ARG A 289 -4.41 0.78 -4.88
CA ARG A 289 -5.20 -0.34 -5.39
C ARG A 289 -5.00 -0.54 -6.89
N ARG A 290 -5.11 0.53 -7.69
CA ARG A 290 -4.94 0.48 -9.15
C ARG A 290 -3.51 0.09 -9.56
N LEU A 291 -2.49 0.54 -8.82
CA LEU A 291 -1.10 0.17 -9.05
C LEU A 291 -0.86 -1.32 -8.81
N VAL A 292 -1.43 -1.86 -7.74
CA VAL A 292 -1.38 -3.31 -7.46
C VAL A 292 -2.07 -4.09 -8.57
N GLU A 293 -3.27 -3.69 -9.00
CA GLU A 293 -3.95 -4.29 -10.16
C GLU A 293 -3.14 -4.22 -11.45
N ALA A 294 -2.33 -3.18 -11.61
CA ALA A 294 -1.49 -2.97 -12.78
C ALA A 294 -0.23 -3.83 -12.79
N GLY A 295 0.23 -4.33 -11.65
CA GLY A 295 1.47 -5.12 -11.59
C GLY A 295 2.42 -4.77 -10.43
N VAL A 296 2.16 -3.71 -9.68
CA VAL A 296 3.09 -3.26 -8.63
C VAL A 296 3.03 -4.22 -7.45
N ARG A 297 4.19 -4.64 -6.93
CA ARG A 297 4.30 -5.62 -5.85
C ARG A 297 4.31 -4.97 -4.46
N CYS A 298 4.82 -3.75 -4.35
CA CYS A 298 4.77 -2.97 -3.13
C CYS A 298 4.35 -1.54 -3.43
N VAL A 299 3.37 -1.03 -2.70
CA VAL A 299 3.02 0.39 -2.72
C VAL A 299 3.10 0.93 -1.30
N SER A 300 3.91 1.96 -1.08
CA SER A 300 3.94 2.66 0.21
C SER A 300 3.18 3.99 0.11
N ILE A 301 2.40 4.30 1.14
CA ILE A 301 1.63 5.52 1.31
C ILE A 301 2.04 6.12 2.64
N GLY A 302 2.22 7.43 2.71
CA GLY A 302 2.29 8.16 3.97
C GLY A 302 1.12 9.13 4.05
N TYR A 303 0.49 9.22 5.22
CA TYR A 303 -0.82 9.85 5.35
C TYR A 303 -0.94 10.72 6.60
N GLY A 304 -0.98 12.04 6.40
CA GLY A 304 -1.16 13.03 7.46
C GLY A 304 0.08 13.27 8.32
N ARG A 305 -0.18 13.70 9.56
CA ARG A 305 0.75 13.90 10.69
C ARG A 305 -0.03 13.56 11.94
N TRP A 306 0.50 12.65 12.74
CA TRP A 306 -0.16 12.10 13.94
C TRP A 306 0.53 12.56 15.24
N ASP A 307 1.50 13.47 15.11
CA ASP A 307 2.35 13.96 16.20
C ASP A 307 1.69 15.05 17.07
N TYR A 308 0.63 14.68 17.78
CA TYR A 308 -0.20 15.61 18.54
C TYR A 308 0.18 15.69 20.02
N HIS A 309 1.13 16.59 20.31
CA HIS A 309 1.45 17.03 21.67
C HIS A 309 0.42 17.97 22.29
N GLY A 310 -0.59 18.40 21.53
CA GLY A 310 -1.71 19.20 22.04
C GLY A 310 -2.96 19.02 21.18
N ALA A 311 -4.13 19.30 21.78
CA ALA A 311 -5.44 19.22 21.12
C ALA A 311 -5.71 17.91 20.36
N ASN A 312 -5.16 16.78 20.82
CA ASN A 312 -5.19 15.49 20.15
C ASN A 312 -6.59 15.09 19.70
N PHE A 313 -7.58 15.18 20.58
CA PHE A 313 -8.95 14.77 20.27
C PHE A 313 -9.63 15.67 19.23
N THR A 314 -9.35 16.97 19.23
CA THR A 314 -9.81 17.89 18.19
C THR A 314 -9.25 17.50 16.82
N GLN A 315 -7.97 17.17 16.76
CA GLN A 315 -7.31 16.74 15.53
C GLN A 315 -7.85 15.39 15.05
N LEU A 316 -7.98 14.42 15.95
CA LEU A 316 -8.49 13.09 15.63
C LEU A 316 -9.94 13.09 15.14
N LYS A 317 -10.81 13.97 15.66
CA LYS A 317 -12.17 14.17 15.12
C LYS A 317 -12.18 14.56 13.64
N SER A 318 -11.12 15.22 13.17
CA SER A 318 -10.94 15.53 11.75
C SER A 318 -10.27 14.38 10.99
N TYR A 319 -9.25 13.74 11.57
CA TYR A 319 -8.40 12.76 10.88
C TYR A 319 -9.03 11.38 10.76
N LEU A 320 -9.61 10.87 11.85
CA LEU A 320 -10.14 9.50 11.90
C LEU A 320 -11.23 9.26 10.86
N PRO A 321 -12.20 10.16 10.61
CA PRO A 321 -13.19 9.94 9.55
C PRO A 321 -12.59 9.86 8.14
N MET A 322 -11.50 10.58 7.87
CA MET A 322 -10.82 10.53 6.57
C MET A 322 -10.02 9.24 6.39
N LEU A 323 -9.30 8.81 7.44
CA LEU A 323 -8.60 7.53 7.45
C LEU A 323 -9.59 6.35 7.36
N ASP A 324 -10.66 6.39 8.15
CA ASP A 324 -11.74 5.40 8.17
C ASP A 324 -12.34 5.24 6.77
N ALA A 325 -12.65 6.35 6.08
CA ALA A 325 -13.13 6.31 4.71
C ALA A 325 -12.11 5.73 3.72
N ALA A 326 -10.85 6.11 3.80
CA ALA A 326 -9.81 5.66 2.88
C ALA A 326 -9.50 4.16 3.03
N VAL A 327 -9.25 3.71 4.27
CA VAL A 327 -8.87 2.33 4.59
C VAL A 327 -10.04 1.38 4.33
N SER A 328 -11.25 1.70 4.81
CA SER A 328 -12.42 0.84 4.58
C SER A 328 -12.75 0.71 3.08
N SER A 329 -12.60 1.79 2.30
CA SER A 329 -12.82 1.75 0.85
C SER A 329 -11.77 0.91 0.12
N LEU A 330 -10.50 1.02 0.53
CA LEU A 330 -9.41 0.21 -0.01
C LEU A 330 -9.65 -1.28 0.24
N VAL A 331 -9.96 -1.65 1.47
CA VAL A 331 -10.21 -3.06 1.83
C VAL A 331 -11.48 -3.57 1.16
N GLN A 332 -12.53 -2.76 1.07
CA GLN A 332 -13.73 -3.13 0.32
C GLN A 332 -13.42 -3.39 -1.16
N ASP A 333 -12.64 -2.51 -1.81
CA ASP A 333 -12.21 -2.71 -3.21
C ASP A 333 -11.40 -4.01 -3.37
N ILE A 334 -10.48 -4.30 -2.46
CA ILE A 334 -9.67 -5.53 -2.48
C ILE A 334 -10.58 -6.76 -2.46
N HIS A 335 -11.61 -6.77 -1.60
CA HIS A 335 -12.58 -7.87 -1.55
C HIS A 335 -13.49 -7.92 -2.78
N ASP A 336 -14.04 -6.79 -3.22
CA ASP A 336 -14.95 -6.73 -4.38
C ASP A 336 -14.28 -7.21 -5.67
N ARG A 337 -12.95 -7.12 -5.73
CA ARG A 337 -12.12 -7.52 -6.86
C ARG A 337 -11.48 -8.91 -6.69
N GLY A 338 -11.77 -9.61 -5.59
CA GLY A 338 -11.24 -10.95 -5.34
C GLY A 338 -9.74 -10.99 -5.03
N MET A 339 -9.16 -9.87 -4.59
CA MET A 339 -7.72 -9.72 -4.32
C MET A 339 -7.36 -9.97 -2.85
N GLN A 340 -8.32 -10.26 -1.98
CA GLN A 340 -8.11 -10.41 -0.54
C GLN A 340 -7.17 -11.55 -0.15
N ASP A 341 -6.98 -12.56 -1.02
CA ASP A 341 -6.04 -13.66 -0.80
C ASP A 341 -4.60 -13.30 -1.18
N ASP A 342 -4.41 -12.28 -2.01
CA ASP A 342 -3.13 -11.96 -2.67
C ASP A 342 -2.53 -10.63 -2.20
N VAL A 343 -3.37 -9.67 -1.79
CA VAL A 343 -2.93 -8.30 -1.45
C VAL A 343 -3.03 -8.08 0.04
N SER A 344 -1.88 -7.91 0.69
CA SER A 344 -1.80 -7.54 2.11
C SER A 344 -1.85 -6.02 2.26
N VAL A 345 -2.64 -5.52 3.19
CA VAL A 345 -2.66 -4.10 3.58
C VAL A 345 -2.24 -4.01 5.03
N ILE A 346 -1.35 -3.07 5.34
CA ILE A 346 -0.94 -2.74 6.71
C ILE A 346 -1.08 -1.24 6.95
N VAL A 347 -1.68 -0.87 8.09
CA VAL A 347 -1.83 0.52 8.55
C VAL A 347 -1.25 0.63 9.95
N TRP A 348 -0.26 1.51 10.12
CA TRP A 348 0.51 1.65 11.37
C TRP A 348 1.38 2.91 11.37
N GLY A 349 2.07 3.17 12.48
CA GLY A 349 3.09 4.21 12.60
C GLY A 349 4.31 3.74 13.39
N GLU A 350 5.32 4.58 13.45
CA GLU A 350 6.68 4.24 13.91
C GLU A 350 6.76 3.94 15.42
N PHE A 351 5.83 4.48 16.21
CA PHE A 351 5.68 4.27 17.64
C PHE A 351 4.26 4.62 18.13
N GLY A 352 3.96 4.40 19.41
CA GLY A 352 2.67 4.79 20.02
C GLY A 352 2.71 6.09 20.81
N ARG A 353 1.62 6.39 21.53
CA ARG A 353 1.45 7.65 22.29
C ARG A 353 1.24 7.39 23.77
N THR A 354 1.59 8.37 24.62
CA THR A 354 1.50 8.20 26.07
C THR A 354 0.08 7.84 26.49
N PRO A 355 -0.08 6.88 27.42
CA PRO A 355 -1.37 6.59 28.04
C PRO A 355 -1.98 7.77 28.76
N LYS A 356 -1.15 8.58 29.42
CA LYS A 356 -1.59 9.77 30.13
C LYS A 356 -1.69 10.95 29.17
N ILE A 357 -2.81 11.65 29.21
CA ILE A 357 -3.06 12.89 28.48
C ILE A 357 -2.30 14.03 29.17
N ASN A 358 -1.55 14.80 28.40
CA ASN A 358 -0.77 15.92 28.91
C ASN A 358 -1.65 17.16 29.18
N LYS A 359 -1.06 18.21 29.76
CA LYS A 359 -1.76 19.46 30.12
C LYS A 359 -2.38 20.21 28.93
N ASP A 360 -1.89 19.96 27.72
CA ASP A 360 -2.30 20.62 26.49
C ASP A 360 -3.34 19.79 25.71
N ALA A 361 -3.94 18.79 26.38
CA ALA A 361 -4.86 17.82 25.79
C ALA A 361 -4.25 17.01 24.64
N GLY A 362 -2.94 16.79 24.68
CA GLY A 362 -2.19 15.94 23.74
C GLY A 362 -1.71 14.63 24.37
N ARG A 363 -1.00 13.84 23.56
CA ARG A 363 -0.24 12.67 24.01
C ARG A 363 1.18 12.74 23.48
N ASP A 364 2.15 12.44 24.33
CA ASP A 364 3.58 12.51 24.00
C ASP A 364 4.08 11.16 23.46
N HIS A 365 5.35 11.06 23.08
CA HIS A 365 5.89 9.85 22.45
C HIS A 365 5.90 8.66 23.40
N TRP A 366 5.59 7.47 22.86
CA TRP A 366 5.55 6.24 23.63
C TRP A 366 5.92 5.01 22.81
N PRO A 367 7.23 4.70 22.67
CA PRO A 367 7.70 3.59 21.86
C PRO A 367 7.51 2.20 22.51
N ARG A 368 6.92 2.12 23.71
CA ARG A 368 6.75 0.85 24.44
C ARG A 368 5.63 -0.02 23.88
N ALA A 369 4.59 0.59 23.32
CA ALA A 369 3.42 -0.09 22.80
C ALA A 369 2.88 0.64 21.57
N ASN A 370 2.33 -0.09 20.61
CA ASN A 370 1.65 0.46 19.45
C ASN A 370 0.67 -0.57 18.86
N PHE A 371 -0.02 -0.21 17.79
CA PHE A 371 -0.85 -1.12 17.01
C PHE A 371 -0.33 -1.37 15.60
N ALA A 372 -0.81 -2.46 14.99
CA ALA A 372 -0.86 -2.61 13.54
C ALA A 372 -2.24 -3.09 13.14
N LEU A 373 -2.83 -2.47 12.11
CA LEU A 373 -4.08 -2.91 11.48
C LEU A 373 -3.73 -3.61 10.17
N LEU A 374 -4.15 -4.85 10.03
CA LEU A 374 -3.87 -5.71 8.89
C LEU A 374 -5.17 -6.08 8.17
N ALA A 375 -5.10 -6.24 6.84
CA ALA A 375 -6.18 -6.77 6.02
C ALA A 375 -5.63 -7.56 4.82
N GLY A 376 -6.43 -8.50 4.32
CA GLY A 376 -6.11 -9.24 3.09
C GLY A 376 -4.91 -10.19 3.21
N GLY A 377 -4.20 -10.39 2.10
CA GLY A 377 -3.07 -11.32 1.97
C GLY A 377 -3.42 -12.79 2.21
N GLY A 378 -4.71 -13.14 2.29
CA GLY A 378 -5.22 -14.43 2.72
C GLY A 378 -4.93 -14.75 4.18
N MET A 379 -4.66 -13.73 4.99
CA MET A 379 -4.50 -13.86 6.44
C MET A 379 -5.84 -14.10 7.13
N LYS A 380 -5.82 -14.71 8.31
CA LYS A 380 -7.01 -14.87 9.16
C LYS A 380 -7.41 -13.52 9.76
N MET A 381 -8.63 -13.08 9.46
CA MET A 381 -9.19 -11.80 9.88
C MET A 381 -10.26 -11.96 10.96
N GLY A 382 -10.82 -10.85 11.45
CA GLY A 382 -11.86 -10.83 12.47
C GLY A 382 -11.34 -11.11 13.87
N GLN A 383 -10.14 -10.62 14.19
CA GLN A 383 -9.49 -10.91 15.47
C GLN A 383 -8.64 -9.74 15.98
N VAL A 384 -8.40 -9.77 17.29
CA VAL A 384 -7.41 -8.95 17.98
C VAL A 384 -6.31 -9.87 18.50
N ILE A 385 -5.05 -9.52 18.24
CA ILE A 385 -3.87 -10.24 18.68
C ILE A 385 -3.19 -9.43 19.77
N GLY A 386 -3.09 -10.07 20.94
CA GLY A 386 -2.51 -9.52 22.14
C GLY A 386 -3.25 -8.32 22.72
N SER A 387 -2.68 -7.79 23.79
CA SER A 387 -3.21 -6.66 24.54
C SER A 387 -2.07 -5.85 25.14
N THR A 388 -2.38 -4.62 25.54
CA THR A 388 -1.58 -3.86 26.50
C THR A 388 -2.24 -3.94 27.88
N ASN A 389 -1.49 -3.56 28.91
CA ASN A 389 -1.99 -3.55 30.30
C ASN A 389 -3.26 -2.68 30.46
N LYS A 390 -3.88 -2.71 31.64
CA LYS A 390 -5.13 -1.98 31.92
C LYS A 390 -5.07 -0.45 31.69
N PHE A 391 -3.88 0.12 31.62
CA PHE A 391 -3.65 1.54 31.32
C PHE A 391 -3.14 1.77 29.88
N GLY A 392 -2.75 0.71 29.19
CA GLY A 392 -2.12 0.70 27.87
C GLY A 392 -0.68 1.21 27.84
N GLU A 393 0.05 1.08 28.95
CA GLU A 393 1.43 1.55 29.06
C GLU A 393 2.43 0.62 28.40
N GLU A 394 2.15 -0.68 28.37
CA GLU A 394 3.04 -1.68 27.83
C GLU A 394 2.24 -2.89 27.34
N PRO A 395 2.77 -3.65 26.37
CA PRO A 395 2.22 -4.94 25.99
C PRO A 395 2.12 -5.86 27.21
N ASP A 396 1.03 -6.61 27.29
CA ASP A 396 0.74 -7.53 28.38
C ASP A 396 0.60 -8.95 27.82
N GLU A 397 -0.53 -9.25 27.17
CA GLU A 397 -0.72 -10.55 26.54
C GLU A 397 -0.17 -10.56 25.11
N ARG A 398 0.52 -11.66 24.78
CA ARG A 398 1.04 -11.96 23.44
C ARG A 398 1.76 -10.76 22.79
N PRO A 399 2.91 -10.29 23.33
CA PRO A 399 3.72 -9.27 22.65
C PRO A 399 4.13 -9.73 21.25
N ILE A 400 4.05 -8.82 20.28
CA ILE A 400 4.42 -9.05 18.89
C ILE A 400 5.54 -8.09 18.54
N ASP A 401 6.68 -8.58 18.06
CA ASP A 401 7.73 -7.71 17.55
C ASP A 401 7.37 -7.23 16.14
N ILE A 402 7.67 -5.97 15.82
CA ILE A 402 7.49 -5.41 14.48
C ILE A 402 8.13 -6.29 13.39
N LYS A 403 9.26 -6.94 13.68
CA LYS A 403 9.93 -7.85 12.75
C LYS A 403 9.10 -9.10 12.44
N ASP A 404 8.30 -9.59 13.39
CA ASP A 404 7.41 -10.75 13.17
C ASP A 404 6.27 -10.38 12.20
N VAL A 405 5.84 -9.11 12.18
CA VAL A 405 4.89 -8.59 11.18
C VAL A 405 5.51 -8.63 9.79
N PHE A 406 6.76 -8.19 9.62
CA PHE A 406 7.46 -8.29 8.33
C PHE A 406 7.61 -9.73 7.86
N VAL A 407 8.04 -10.65 8.73
CA VAL A 407 8.14 -12.08 8.39
C VAL A 407 6.78 -12.64 7.97
N THR A 408 5.69 -12.22 8.62
CA THR A 408 4.33 -12.58 8.22
C THR A 408 3.99 -12.05 6.82
N LEU A 409 4.29 -10.78 6.52
CA LEU A 409 4.05 -10.20 5.19
C LEU A 409 4.83 -10.95 4.09
N TYR A 410 6.11 -11.27 4.32
CA TYR A 410 6.89 -12.08 3.38
C TYR A 410 6.33 -13.49 3.21
N ASN A 411 5.91 -14.14 4.31
CA ASN A 411 5.26 -15.44 4.23
C ASN A 411 3.99 -15.39 3.36
N ARG A 412 3.16 -14.35 3.52
CA ARG A 412 1.96 -14.15 2.69
C ARG A 412 2.30 -13.89 1.24
N LEU A 413 3.42 -13.23 0.96
CA LEU A 413 4.00 -13.09 -0.39
C LEU A 413 4.58 -14.41 -0.95
N GLY A 414 4.68 -15.48 -0.15
CA GLY A 414 5.25 -16.77 -0.55
C GLY A 414 6.77 -16.82 -0.43
N ILE A 415 7.38 -15.90 0.33
CA ILE A 415 8.82 -15.79 0.51
C ILE A 415 9.16 -16.19 1.95
N ASP A 416 9.94 -17.27 2.11
CA ASP A 416 10.57 -17.60 3.40
C ASP A 416 11.78 -16.69 3.60
N ILE A 417 11.53 -15.45 4.01
CA ILE A 417 12.57 -14.40 4.07
C ILE A 417 13.67 -14.71 5.09
N VAL A 418 13.37 -15.52 6.10
CA VAL A 418 14.30 -15.89 7.16
C VAL A 418 15.39 -16.81 6.63
N ASN A 419 15.04 -17.70 5.70
CA ASN A 419 15.97 -18.68 5.11
C ASN A 419 16.39 -18.33 3.67
N THR A 420 15.73 -17.38 3.02
CA THR A 420 16.06 -16.95 1.65
C THR A 420 17.16 -15.89 1.68
N PRO A 421 18.34 -16.13 1.07
CA PRO A 421 19.37 -15.12 0.99
C PRO A 421 18.94 -13.95 0.09
N VAL A 422 19.17 -12.73 0.56
CA VAL A 422 18.98 -11.49 -0.18
C VAL A 422 20.35 -10.96 -0.62
N PRO A 423 20.78 -11.22 -1.86
CA PRO A 423 22.09 -10.81 -2.34
C PRO A 423 22.20 -9.30 -2.54
N ASP A 424 23.27 -8.70 -2.00
CA ASP A 424 23.61 -7.29 -2.19
C ASP A 424 24.12 -6.95 -3.61
N VAL A 425 24.54 -5.70 -3.83
CA VAL A 425 25.10 -5.23 -5.11
C VAL A 425 26.37 -5.98 -5.56
N THR A 426 27.09 -6.62 -4.64
CA THR A 426 28.28 -7.44 -4.92
C THR A 426 27.94 -8.93 -5.08
N GLY A 427 26.69 -9.31 -4.83
CA GLY A 427 26.23 -10.70 -4.82
C GLY A 427 26.42 -11.42 -3.48
N ARG A 428 26.88 -10.73 -2.43
CA ARG A 428 27.03 -11.33 -1.09
C ARG A 428 25.64 -11.58 -0.49
N PRO A 429 25.37 -12.80 0.04
CA PRO A 429 24.09 -13.11 0.64
C PRO A 429 23.92 -12.42 2.00
N ASN A 430 22.76 -11.83 2.23
CA ASN A 430 22.31 -11.30 3.52
C ASN A 430 21.02 -12.01 3.95
N PHE A 431 20.89 -12.35 5.22
CA PHE A 431 19.68 -12.96 5.77
C PHE A 431 18.95 -11.92 6.62
N LEU A 432 17.66 -11.75 6.38
CA LEU A 432 16.83 -10.79 7.11
C LEU A 432 16.01 -11.53 8.17
N PHE A 433 15.82 -10.89 9.33
CA PHE A 433 14.95 -11.40 10.41
C PHE A 433 15.30 -12.82 10.90
N ALA A 434 16.59 -13.19 10.90
CA ALA A 434 17.05 -14.49 11.37
C ALA A 434 16.47 -14.84 12.76
N GLY A 435 15.90 -16.04 12.88
CA GLY A 435 15.32 -16.54 14.13
C GLY A 435 13.92 -15.99 14.47
N ARG A 436 13.27 -15.26 13.57
CA ARG A 436 11.88 -14.84 13.70
C ARG A 436 10.93 -15.80 13.00
N GLU A 437 9.68 -15.81 13.44
CA GLU A 437 8.62 -16.65 12.86
C GLU A 437 7.43 -15.79 12.45
N PRO A 438 6.65 -16.20 11.45
CA PRO A 438 5.39 -15.56 11.16
C PRO A 438 4.42 -15.65 12.34
N ILE A 439 3.52 -14.68 12.45
CA ILE A 439 2.47 -14.65 13.48
C ILE A 439 1.46 -15.75 13.18
N ALA A 440 1.49 -16.82 13.97
CA ALA A 440 0.70 -18.02 13.76
C ALA A 440 -0.81 -17.77 13.70
N GLU A 441 -1.31 -16.79 14.46
CA GLU A 441 -2.72 -16.39 14.49
C GLU A 441 -3.21 -15.83 13.13
N LEU A 442 -2.31 -15.31 12.30
CA LEU A 442 -2.63 -14.73 10.99
C LEU A 442 -2.53 -15.71 9.82
N ILE A 443 -1.96 -16.90 10.00
CA ILE A 443 -1.70 -17.86 8.90
C ILE A 443 -2.77 -18.92 8.78
#